data_AF-A0A1I8CTG3-F1
#
_entry.id   AF-A0A1I8CTG3-F1
#
_cell.length_a   1.000
_cell.length_b   1.000
_cell.length_c   1.000
_cell.angle_alpha   90.00
_cell.angle_beta   90.00
_cell.angle_gamma   90.00
#
_symmetry.space_group_name_H-M   'P 1'
#
loop_
_entity.id
_entity.type
_entity.pdbx_description
1 polymer ?
#
loop_
_entity_poly.entity_id
_entity_poly.type
_entity_poly.pdbx_seq_one_letter_code
_entity_poly.pdbx_strand_id
1 'polypeptide(L)'
;MASVANDFAIWKGLNVEIVHIPYKYRYKLWIETFWNPDLVYAVFSEYWHYSIYIGLIYIFVIRALEKVMENRKAFELKNALFLWNTSLALFSIIGAWRSGEEFLYVVMNRPLTHTVCYSMNPTQPVSFWACAFALSKVAELFDTVFLVLRKRKVIFLHWYHHVVVLVYSWNSAIELTAAGRWFVVMNYSVHSIMYSYYAISCLNIRFPKVVAMTVTILQTMQMLIGVSISCLVYYLRSNNLMKRCQQSYENLILCFTIYISFALLFMKFFIQSYFGRKRKLSKEKAE
;
A
#
# COMPACT_ATOMS: atom_id res chain seq x y z
N MET A 1 -28.03 0.43 -31.39
CA MET A 1 -27.76 -0.97 -31.01
C MET A 1 -26.26 -1.19 -30.95
N ALA A 2 -25.71 -1.35 -29.75
CA ALA A 2 -24.43 -1.99 -29.50
C ALA A 2 -24.56 -2.67 -28.14
N SER A 3 -25.00 -3.93 -28.16
CA SER A 3 -25.10 -4.76 -26.96
C SER A 3 -23.68 -5.13 -26.51
N VAL A 4 -23.15 -4.42 -25.52
CA VAL A 4 -21.96 -4.89 -24.80
C VAL A 4 -22.41 -5.94 -23.81
N ALA A 5 -22.66 -7.15 -24.31
CA ALA A 5 -22.75 -8.35 -23.50
C ALA A 5 -21.33 -8.68 -23.01
N ASN A 6 -20.90 -8.05 -21.92
CA ASN A 6 -20.02 -8.57 -20.86
C ASN A 6 -19.52 -7.42 -19.97
N ASP A 7 -20.24 -7.17 -18.88
CA ASP A 7 -19.86 -6.21 -17.84
C ASP A 7 -18.53 -6.57 -17.16
N PHE A 8 -18.18 -7.86 -17.18
CA PHE A 8 -16.97 -8.46 -16.61
C PHE A 8 -16.54 -9.67 -17.44
N ALA A 9 -15.28 -10.09 -17.27
CA ALA A 9 -14.76 -11.36 -17.75
C ALA A 9 -14.37 -12.24 -16.56
N ILE A 10 -14.32 -13.56 -16.76
CA ILE A 10 -13.93 -14.53 -15.74
C ILE A 10 -12.63 -15.18 -16.17
N TRP A 11 -11.62 -15.06 -15.32
CA TRP A 11 -10.42 -15.87 -15.41
C TRP A 11 -10.58 -17.10 -14.50
N LYS A 12 -10.31 -18.29 -15.05
CA LYS A 12 -10.35 -19.56 -14.32
C LYS A 12 -8.92 -20.04 -14.12
N GLY A 13 -8.45 -19.97 -12.88
CA GLY A 13 -7.17 -20.57 -12.47
C GLY A 13 -7.37 -21.99 -11.94
N LEU A 14 -6.30 -22.60 -11.41
CA LEU A 14 -6.30 -23.99 -10.93
C LEU A 14 -7.43 -24.33 -9.92
N ASN A 15 -7.88 -23.39 -9.08
CA ASN A 15 -9.00 -23.59 -8.13
C ASN A 15 -9.74 -22.28 -7.78
N VAL A 16 -9.66 -21.25 -8.64
CA VAL A 16 -10.26 -19.94 -8.38
C VAL A 16 -10.92 -19.39 -9.62
N GLU A 17 -12.07 -18.73 -9.43
CA GLU A 17 -12.65 -17.85 -10.43
C GLU A 17 -12.44 -16.39 -10.02
N ILE A 18 -11.79 -15.61 -10.88
CA ILE A 18 -11.60 -14.18 -10.67
C ILE A 18 -12.47 -13.42 -11.67
N VAL A 19 -13.41 -12.64 -11.13
CA VAL A 19 -14.23 -11.71 -11.90
C VAL A 19 -13.45 -10.41 -12.09
N HIS A 20 -13.15 -10.06 -13.33
CA HIS A 20 -12.31 -8.90 -13.64
C HIS A 20 -12.86 -8.03 -14.76
N ILE A 21 -12.36 -6.79 -14.81
CA ILE A 21 -12.64 -5.88 -15.94
C ILE A 21 -11.71 -6.25 -17.11
N PRO A 22 -12.23 -6.44 -18.33
CA PRO A 22 -11.38 -6.66 -19.49
C PRO A 22 -10.67 -5.36 -19.84
N TYR A 23 -9.36 -5.35 -19.66
CA TYR A 23 -8.44 -4.30 -20.11
C TYR A 23 -7.24 -4.95 -20.78
N LYS A 24 -6.72 -4.33 -21.84
CA LYS A 24 -5.55 -4.82 -22.58
C LYS A 24 -4.56 -3.69 -22.76
N TYR A 25 -3.36 -3.87 -22.23
CA TYR A 25 -2.28 -2.91 -22.37
C TYR A 25 -1.77 -2.86 -23.80
N ARG A 26 -1.38 -1.66 -24.26
CA ARG A 26 -0.83 -1.45 -25.61
C ARG A 26 0.51 -2.16 -25.80
N TYR A 27 1.32 -2.19 -24.75
CA TYR A 27 2.62 -2.87 -24.72
C TYR A 27 2.91 -3.39 -23.31
N LYS A 28 3.83 -4.35 -23.24
CA LYS A 28 4.34 -4.91 -21.99
C LYS A 28 5.81 -4.50 -21.82
N LEU A 29 6.21 -4.17 -20.60
CA LEU A 29 7.62 -4.01 -20.24
C LEU A 29 8.30 -5.39 -20.21
N TRP A 30 9.61 -5.42 -20.40
CA TRP A 30 10.35 -6.69 -20.44
C TRP A 30 10.19 -7.52 -19.15
N ILE A 31 10.10 -6.87 -17.98
CA ILE A 31 9.90 -7.56 -16.69
C ILE A 31 8.49 -8.17 -16.58
N GLU A 32 7.50 -7.58 -17.26
CA GLU A 32 6.11 -8.01 -17.21
C GLU A 32 5.87 -9.26 -18.06
N THR A 33 6.82 -9.66 -18.91
CA THR A 33 6.70 -10.88 -19.74
C THR A 33 6.97 -12.16 -18.94
N PHE A 34 7.70 -12.07 -17.82
CA PHE A 34 7.92 -13.19 -16.89
C PHE A 34 6.70 -13.49 -16.01
N TRP A 35 5.64 -12.70 -16.13
CA TRP A 35 4.43 -12.86 -15.33
C TRP A 35 3.68 -14.15 -15.67
N ASN A 36 3.44 -14.96 -14.64
CA ASN A 36 2.59 -16.15 -14.72
C ASN A 36 1.49 -16.06 -13.64
N PRO A 37 0.22 -15.82 -14.02
CA PRO A 37 -0.86 -15.66 -13.06
C PRO A 37 -1.15 -16.93 -12.25
N ASP A 38 -1.07 -18.11 -12.87
CA ASP A 38 -1.35 -19.39 -12.20
C ASP A 38 -0.31 -19.68 -11.10
N LEU A 39 0.97 -19.50 -11.42
CA LEU A 39 2.05 -19.69 -10.46
C LEU A 39 1.93 -18.72 -9.28
N VAL A 40 1.70 -17.44 -9.56
CA VAL A 40 1.64 -16.42 -8.52
C VAL A 40 0.42 -16.63 -7.63
N TYR A 41 -0.72 -16.99 -8.22
CA TYR A 41 -1.91 -17.34 -7.46
C TYR A 41 -1.65 -18.55 -6.54
N ALA A 42 -1.03 -19.62 -7.06
CA ALA A 42 -0.67 -20.79 -6.27
C ALA A 42 0.25 -20.42 -5.10
N VAL A 43 1.28 -19.61 -5.35
CA VAL A 43 2.21 -19.15 -4.31
C VAL A 43 1.49 -18.35 -3.22
N PHE A 44 0.66 -17.36 -3.56
CA PHE A 44 -0.04 -16.61 -2.52
C PHE A 44 -1.09 -17.46 -1.80
N SER A 45 -1.82 -18.32 -2.51
CA SER A 45 -2.83 -19.19 -1.89
C SER A 45 -2.22 -20.14 -0.86
N GLU A 46 -1.06 -20.73 -1.16
CA GLU A 46 -0.39 -21.68 -0.27
C GLU A 46 0.46 -20.98 0.80
N TYR A 47 1.17 -19.90 0.45
CA TYR A 47 2.21 -19.30 1.29
C TYR A 47 1.86 -17.92 1.88
N TRP A 48 0.63 -17.40 1.75
CA TRP A 48 0.29 -16.07 2.30
C TRP A 48 0.59 -15.93 3.80
N HIS A 49 0.39 -16.99 4.58
CA HIS A 49 0.53 -17.00 6.03
C HIS A 49 1.99 -16.82 6.48
N TYR A 50 2.97 -17.02 5.58
CA TYR A 50 4.37 -16.69 5.84
C TYR A 50 4.59 -15.20 6.10
N SER A 51 3.72 -14.32 5.61
CA SER A 51 3.73 -12.89 5.96
C SER A 51 3.63 -12.65 7.47
N ILE A 52 2.90 -13.49 8.21
CA ILE A 52 2.76 -13.40 9.66
C ILE A 52 4.09 -13.75 10.33
N TYR A 53 4.73 -14.84 9.92
CA TYR A 53 6.04 -15.23 10.43
C TYR A 53 7.11 -14.17 10.13
N ILE A 54 7.12 -13.61 8.91
CA ILE A 54 8.01 -12.51 8.53
C ILE A 54 7.78 -11.29 9.43
N GLY A 55 6.52 -10.93 9.70
CA GLY A 55 6.18 -9.83 10.61
C GLY A 55 6.67 -10.05 12.05
N LEU A 56 6.51 -11.27 12.59
CA LEU A 56 7.01 -11.63 13.92
C LEU A 56 8.53 -11.61 14.00
N ILE A 57 9.21 -12.18 13.00
CA ILE A 57 10.67 -12.16 12.87
C ILE A 57 11.16 -10.71 12.80
N TYR A 58 10.49 -9.86 12.01
CA TYR A 58 10.79 -8.45 11.90
C TYR A 58 10.73 -7.75 13.27
N ILE A 59 9.67 -7.95 14.06
CA ILE A 59 9.56 -7.36 15.41
C ILE A 59 10.75 -7.82 16.27
N PHE A 60 11.05 -9.12 16.29
CA PHE A 60 12.17 -9.66 17.06
C PHE A 60 13.51 -9.06 16.63
N VAL A 61 13.79 -9.04 15.32
CA VAL A 61 15.03 -8.51 14.75
C VAL A 61 15.19 -7.02 15.08
N ILE A 62 14.13 -6.22 14.95
CA ILE A 62 14.17 -4.79 15.28
C ILE A 62 14.47 -4.58 16.77
N ARG A 63 13.85 -5.33 17.69
CA ARG A 63 14.14 -5.24 19.12
C ARG A 63 15.57 -5.68 19.47
N ALA A 64 16.04 -6.76 18.87
CA ALA A 64 17.41 -7.22 19.05
C ALA A 64 18.41 -6.17 18.53
N LEU A 65 18.14 -5.58 17.36
CA LEU A 65 18.99 -4.54 16.78
C LEU A 65 18.99 -3.25 17.61
N GLU A 66 17.83 -2.84 18.15
CA GLU A 66 17.74 -1.71 19.10
C GLU A 66 18.67 -1.96 20.29
N LYS A 67 18.64 -3.17 20.88
CA LYS A 67 19.47 -3.55 22.02
C LYS A 67 20.97 -3.53 21.70
N VAL A 68 21.36 -4.05 20.53
CA VAL A 68 22.76 -4.03 20.07
C VAL A 68 23.24 -2.60 19.84
N MET A 69 22.36 -1.73 19.32
CA MET A 69 22.70 -0.34 19.03
C MET A 69 22.79 0.54 20.27
N GLU A 70 22.22 0.16 21.43
CA GLU A 70 22.34 0.93 22.68
C GLU A 70 23.79 1.31 22.97
N ASN A 71 24.70 0.33 22.89
CA ASN A 71 26.12 0.48 23.21
C ASN A 71 27.01 0.90 22.04
N ARG A 72 26.45 1.24 20.87
CA ARG A 72 27.21 1.62 19.66
C ARG A 72 26.96 3.07 19.26
N LYS A 73 27.83 3.66 18.43
CA LYS A 73 27.55 4.99 17.82
C LYS A 73 26.56 4.82 16.66
N ALA A 74 25.81 5.88 16.35
CA ALA A 74 24.90 5.88 15.20
C ALA A 74 25.70 5.76 13.90
N PHE A 75 25.23 4.94 12.95
CA PHE A 75 25.89 4.79 11.66
C PHE A 75 25.57 5.94 10.70
N GLU A 76 26.56 6.38 9.94
CA GLU A 76 26.40 7.36 8.86
C GLU A 76 26.05 6.67 7.53
N LEU A 77 24.77 6.35 7.35
CA LEU A 77 24.29 5.59 6.19
C LEU A 77 23.72 6.47 5.06
N LYS A 78 24.24 7.69 4.87
CA LYS A 78 23.65 8.67 3.95
C LYS A 78 23.52 8.14 2.52
N ASN A 79 24.59 7.59 1.94
CA ASN A 79 24.59 7.11 0.56
C ASN A 79 23.70 5.87 0.38
N ALA A 80 23.77 4.93 1.32
CA ALA A 80 22.92 3.74 1.33
C ALA A 80 21.43 4.12 1.42
N LEU A 81 21.08 5.06 2.30
CA LEU A 81 19.71 5.55 2.46
C LEU A 81 19.23 6.34 1.25
N PHE A 82 20.11 7.12 0.60
CA PHE A 82 19.78 7.82 -0.64
C PHE A 82 19.47 6.84 -1.77
N LEU A 83 20.32 5.83 -1.97
CA LEU A 83 20.13 4.81 -2.99
C LEU A 83 18.86 4.00 -2.72
N TRP A 84 18.65 3.60 -1.46
CA TRP A 84 17.46 2.87 -1.02
C TRP A 84 16.17 3.65 -1.31
N ASN A 85 16.06 4.89 -0.81
CA ASN A 85 14.88 5.72 -1.05
C ASN A 85 14.68 6.01 -2.54
N THR A 86 15.75 6.24 -3.31
CA THR A 86 15.66 6.44 -4.76
C THR A 86 15.13 5.20 -5.46
N SER A 87 15.59 4.01 -5.06
CA SER A 87 15.12 2.75 -5.62
C SER A 87 13.63 2.52 -5.36
N LEU A 88 13.16 2.77 -4.12
CA LEU A 88 11.75 2.64 -3.77
C LEU A 88 10.88 3.72 -4.42
N ALA A 89 11.42 4.93 -4.61
CA ALA A 89 10.76 5.99 -5.35
C ALA A 89 10.56 5.59 -6.82
N LEU A 90 11.62 5.15 -7.52
CA LEU A 90 11.54 4.69 -8.90
C LEU A 90 10.58 3.51 -9.06
N PHE A 91 10.68 2.52 -8.18
CA PHE A 91 9.74 1.39 -8.14
C PHE A 91 8.29 1.86 -8.01
N SER A 92 8.03 2.80 -7.10
CA SER A 92 6.70 3.34 -6.87
C SER A 92 6.19 4.21 -8.02
N ILE A 93 7.06 4.96 -8.69
CA ILE A 93 6.72 5.76 -9.88
C ILE A 93 6.29 4.84 -11.03
N ILE A 94 7.07 3.79 -11.31
CA ILE A 94 6.76 2.85 -12.39
C ILE A 94 5.47 2.07 -12.04
N GLY A 95 5.33 1.62 -10.79
CA GLY A 95 4.11 0.98 -10.30
C GLY A 95 2.87 1.89 -10.43
N ALA A 96 2.97 3.16 -10.02
CA ALA A 96 1.90 4.15 -10.15
C ALA A 96 1.52 4.36 -11.62
N TRP A 97 2.51 4.50 -12.51
CA TRP A 97 2.26 4.67 -13.93
C TRP A 97 1.55 3.46 -14.54
N ARG A 98 2.06 2.25 -14.30
CA ARG A 98 1.55 1.02 -14.93
C ARG A 98 0.18 0.62 -14.38
N SER A 99 -0.02 0.65 -13.08
CA SER A 99 -1.34 0.43 -12.47
C SER A 99 -2.32 1.57 -12.75
N GLY A 100 -1.82 2.81 -12.87
CA GLY A 100 -2.60 4.01 -13.16
C GLY A 100 -3.21 4.00 -14.56
N GLU A 101 -2.54 3.42 -15.55
CA GLU A 101 -3.06 3.28 -16.92
C GLU A 101 -4.40 2.53 -16.96
N GLU A 102 -4.48 1.36 -16.31
CA GLU A 102 -5.71 0.58 -16.21
C GLU A 102 -6.73 1.27 -15.30
N PHE A 103 -6.28 1.84 -14.19
CA PHE A 103 -7.15 2.52 -13.23
C PHE A 103 -7.87 3.71 -13.83
N LEU A 104 -7.16 4.57 -14.57
CA LEU A 104 -7.76 5.73 -15.25
C LEU A 104 -8.75 5.28 -16.31
N TYR A 105 -8.41 4.26 -17.10
CA TYR A 105 -9.35 3.68 -18.06
C TYR A 105 -10.64 3.21 -17.38
N VAL A 106 -10.51 2.46 -16.28
CA VAL A 106 -11.66 1.90 -15.55
C VAL A 106 -12.52 3.00 -14.93
N VAL A 107 -11.93 3.97 -14.25
CA VAL A 107 -12.67 5.06 -13.58
C VAL A 107 -13.36 5.99 -14.59
N MET A 108 -12.76 6.22 -15.76
CA MET A 108 -13.33 7.11 -16.78
C MET A 108 -14.41 6.45 -17.64
N ASN A 109 -14.35 5.13 -17.83
CA ASN A 109 -15.21 4.43 -18.79
C ASN A 109 -16.21 3.45 -18.15
N ARG A 110 -16.17 3.24 -16.82
CA ARG A 110 -17.04 2.31 -16.11
C ARG A 110 -17.69 2.97 -14.88
N PRO A 111 -18.87 2.49 -14.45
CA PRO A 111 -19.48 2.94 -13.20
C PRO A 111 -18.57 2.67 -12.00
N LEU A 112 -18.63 3.54 -10.98
CA LEU A 112 -17.86 3.41 -9.75
C LEU A 112 -18.01 2.02 -9.10
N THR A 113 -19.22 1.46 -9.14
CA THR A 113 -19.54 0.11 -8.61
C THR A 113 -18.71 -0.99 -9.27
N HIS A 114 -18.44 -0.90 -10.57
CA HIS A 114 -17.60 -1.88 -11.27
C HIS A 114 -16.15 -1.77 -10.82
N THR A 115 -15.66 -0.55 -10.55
CA THR A 115 -14.27 -0.31 -10.16
C THR A 115 -13.90 -0.93 -8.81
N VAL A 116 -14.89 -1.13 -7.93
CA VAL A 116 -14.72 -1.67 -6.57
C VAL A 116 -15.16 -3.13 -6.43
N CYS A 117 -15.95 -3.66 -7.37
CA CYS A 117 -16.43 -5.06 -7.32
C CYS A 117 -15.84 -5.98 -8.38
N TYR A 118 -15.29 -5.46 -9.49
CA TYR A 118 -14.60 -6.27 -10.49
C TYR A 118 -13.10 -6.03 -10.43
N SER A 119 -12.35 -7.13 -10.34
CA SER A 119 -10.90 -7.11 -10.14
C SER A 119 -10.14 -6.66 -11.39
N MET A 120 -8.84 -6.52 -11.20
CA MET A 120 -7.86 -6.35 -12.26
C MET A 120 -7.71 -7.66 -13.06
N ASN A 121 -7.39 -7.57 -14.34
CA ASN A 121 -7.23 -8.75 -15.19
C ASN A 121 -5.96 -9.53 -14.80
N PRO A 122 -6.07 -10.78 -14.31
CA PRO A 122 -4.92 -11.57 -13.84
C PRO A 122 -3.82 -11.74 -14.88
N THR A 123 -4.15 -11.74 -16.18
CA THR A 123 -3.19 -11.99 -17.27
C THR A 123 -2.42 -10.75 -17.74
N GLN A 124 -2.72 -9.59 -17.16
CA GLN A 124 -2.25 -8.29 -17.63
C GLN A 124 -1.20 -7.69 -16.69
N PRO A 125 -0.38 -6.75 -17.19
CA PRO A 125 0.63 -6.03 -16.40
C PRO A 125 0.16 -5.51 -15.03
N VAL A 126 -1.08 -5.05 -14.90
CA VAL A 126 -1.62 -4.57 -13.61
C VAL A 126 -1.49 -5.61 -12.48
N SER A 127 -1.67 -6.90 -12.78
CA SER A 127 -1.55 -7.97 -11.78
C SER A 127 -0.11 -8.30 -11.43
N PHE A 128 0.82 -8.16 -12.38
CA PHE A 128 2.24 -8.18 -12.08
C PHE A 128 2.61 -7.09 -11.07
N TRP A 129 2.14 -5.86 -11.30
CA TRP A 129 2.40 -4.75 -10.38
C TRP A 129 1.68 -4.89 -9.04
N ALA A 130 0.53 -5.56 -8.98
CA ALA A 130 -0.13 -5.89 -7.72
C ALA A 130 0.64 -6.94 -6.91
N CYS A 131 1.23 -7.94 -7.58
CA CYS A 131 2.13 -8.90 -6.93
C CYS A 131 3.41 -8.19 -6.45
N ALA A 132 4.03 -7.38 -7.31
CA ALA A 132 5.21 -6.60 -6.95
C ALA A 132 4.93 -5.68 -5.75
N PHE A 133 3.74 -5.11 -5.67
CA PHE A 133 3.27 -4.33 -4.52
C PHE A 133 3.22 -5.15 -3.23
N ALA A 134 2.67 -6.36 -3.25
CA ALA A 134 2.63 -7.23 -2.08
C ALA A 134 4.04 -7.63 -1.63
N LEU A 135 4.93 -7.93 -2.58
CA LEU A 135 6.33 -8.26 -2.30
C LEU A 135 7.12 -7.05 -1.77
N SER A 136 6.81 -5.83 -2.24
CA SER A 136 7.51 -4.62 -1.79
C SER A 136 7.35 -4.39 -0.30
N LYS A 137 6.27 -4.87 0.34
CA LYS A 137 6.07 -4.72 1.79
C LYS A 137 7.12 -5.44 2.62
N VAL A 138 7.72 -6.51 2.10
CA VAL A 138 8.88 -7.16 2.72
C VAL A 138 10.11 -6.27 2.58
N ALA A 139 10.34 -5.69 1.40
CA ALA A 139 11.46 -4.76 1.18
C ALA A 139 11.33 -3.52 2.08
N GLU A 140 10.14 -2.95 2.21
CA GLU A 140 9.87 -1.77 3.05
C GLU A 140 10.20 -1.98 4.54
N LEU A 141 10.30 -3.22 5.03
CA LEU A 141 10.75 -3.51 6.40
C LEU A 141 12.18 -3.01 6.68
N PHE A 142 13.02 -2.91 5.65
CA PHE A 142 14.37 -2.38 5.77
C PHE A 142 14.38 -0.88 6.13
N ASP A 143 13.29 -0.14 5.91
CA ASP A 143 13.17 1.25 6.37
C ASP A 143 13.40 1.36 7.88
N THR A 144 12.82 0.42 8.64
CA THR A 144 13.00 0.37 10.10
C THR A 144 14.42 0.02 10.49
N VAL A 145 15.08 -0.88 9.74
CA VAL A 145 16.49 -1.22 9.97
C VAL A 145 17.37 0.04 9.85
N PHE A 146 17.17 0.85 8.80
CA PHE A 146 17.88 2.12 8.65
C PHE A 146 17.60 3.10 9.79
N LEU A 147 16.36 3.17 10.30
CA LEU A 147 16.04 4.02 11.46
C LEU A 147 16.80 3.57 12.71
N VAL A 148 16.81 2.28 13.03
CA VAL A 148 17.48 1.74 14.21
C VAL A 148 19.00 1.92 14.13
N LEU A 149 19.62 1.59 12.99
CA LEU A 149 21.07 1.77 12.79
C LEU A 149 21.51 3.23 12.92
N ARG A 150 20.62 4.19 12.62
CA ARG A 150 20.86 5.62 12.79
C ARG A 150 20.44 6.16 14.16
N LYS A 151 20.07 5.29 15.10
CA LYS A 151 19.52 5.66 16.43
C LYS A 151 18.33 6.61 16.36
N ARG A 152 17.47 6.46 15.34
CA ARG A 152 16.20 7.17 15.24
C ARG A 152 15.13 6.36 15.95
N LYS A 153 14.29 7.04 16.74
CA LYS A 153 13.20 6.40 17.48
C LYS A 153 12.19 5.79 16.51
N VAL A 154 12.00 4.48 16.58
CA VAL A 154 10.93 3.78 15.87
C VAL A 154 9.61 4.03 16.60
N ILE A 155 8.69 4.77 15.97
CA ILE A 155 7.39 5.08 16.56
C ILE A 155 6.42 3.91 16.37
N PHE A 156 5.41 3.80 17.26
CA PHE A 156 4.38 2.75 17.17
C PHE A 156 3.73 2.68 15.80
N LEU A 157 3.29 3.82 15.26
CA LEU A 157 2.66 3.91 13.95
C LEU A 157 3.49 3.26 12.84
N HIS A 158 4.81 3.40 12.88
CA HIS A 158 5.70 2.90 11.82
C HIS A 158 5.75 1.37 11.80
N TRP A 159 6.19 0.74 12.90
CA TRP A 159 6.32 -0.72 12.92
C TRP A 159 4.97 -1.43 12.87
N TYR A 160 3.93 -0.85 13.48
CA TYR A 160 2.56 -1.38 13.42
C TYR A 160 2.06 -1.37 11.98
N HIS A 161 2.24 -0.25 11.26
CA HIS A 161 1.88 -0.14 9.86
C HIS A 161 2.60 -1.19 9.02
N HIS A 162 3.93 -1.28 9.11
CA HIS A 162 4.73 -2.20 8.29
C HIS A 162 4.33 -3.68 8.46
N VAL A 163 4.06 -4.13 9.69
CA VAL A 163 3.60 -5.50 9.94
C VAL A 163 2.21 -5.74 9.38
N VAL A 164 1.26 -4.82 9.66
CA VAL A 164 -0.14 -5.00 9.28
C VAL A 164 -0.33 -4.93 7.76
N VAL A 165 0.33 -3.99 7.06
CA VAL A 165 0.22 -3.91 5.59
C VAL A 165 0.87 -5.10 4.89
N LEU A 166 1.94 -5.67 5.46
CA LEU A 166 2.55 -6.89 4.93
C LEU A 166 1.55 -8.05 4.98
N VAL A 167 0.98 -8.32 6.16
CA VAL A 167 0.02 -9.43 6.33
C VAL A 167 -1.22 -9.21 5.46
N TYR A 168 -1.76 -8.00 5.45
CA TYR A 168 -2.98 -7.70 4.70
C TYR A 168 -2.78 -7.75 3.18
N SER A 169 -1.66 -7.23 2.66
CA SER A 169 -1.38 -7.28 1.22
C SER A 169 -1.24 -8.73 0.71
N TRP A 170 -0.62 -9.61 1.50
CA TRP A 170 -0.49 -11.03 1.14
C TRP A 170 -1.82 -11.77 1.26
N ASN A 171 -2.62 -11.49 2.29
CA ASN A 171 -3.96 -12.07 2.44
C ASN A 171 -4.90 -11.63 1.31
N SER A 172 -4.92 -10.34 0.97
CA SER A 172 -5.75 -9.80 -0.12
C SER A 172 -5.32 -10.25 -1.52
N ALA A 173 -4.05 -10.62 -1.71
CA ALA A 173 -3.55 -11.15 -2.97
C ALA A 173 -4.20 -12.50 -3.34
N ILE A 174 -4.63 -13.30 -2.35
CA ILE A 174 -5.30 -14.59 -2.56
C ILE A 174 -6.62 -14.43 -3.30
N GLU A 175 -7.36 -13.35 -3.04
CA GLU A 175 -8.65 -13.12 -3.69
C GLU A 175 -8.53 -12.23 -4.94
N LEU A 176 -7.35 -11.63 -5.12
CA LEU A 176 -7.12 -10.50 -6.02
C LEU A 176 -8.25 -9.49 -5.87
N THR A 177 -8.38 -8.91 -4.68
CA THR A 177 -9.57 -8.13 -4.32
C THR A 177 -9.81 -6.97 -5.29
N ALA A 178 -11.06 -6.74 -5.67
CA ALA A 178 -11.40 -5.70 -6.64
C ALA A 178 -11.07 -4.29 -6.14
N ALA A 179 -11.39 -4.00 -4.88
CA ALA A 179 -10.99 -2.76 -4.22
C ALA A 179 -9.45 -2.59 -4.14
N GLY A 180 -8.69 -3.70 -4.23
CA GLY A 180 -7.23 -3.71 -4.29
C GLY A 180 -6.66 -2.77 -5.35
N ARG A 181 -7.33 -2.61 -6.50
CA ARG A 181 -6.93 -1.66 -7.57
C ARG A 181 -6.76 -0.23 -7.03
N TRP A 182 -7.74 0.26 -6.28
CA TRP A 182 -7.70 1.60 -5.68
C TRP A 182 -6.56 1.71 -4.67
N PHE A 183 -6.45 0.72 -3.78
CA PHE A 183 -5.43 0.73 -2.72
C PHE A 183 -4.01 0.71 -3.26
N VAL A 184 -3.75 -0.12 -4.28
CA VAL A 184 -2.44 -0.25 -4.93
C VAL A 184 -2.05 1.06 -5.62
N VAL A 185 -2.93 1.63 -6.45
CA VAL A 185 -2.65 2.87 -7.21
C VAL A 185 -2.44 4.06 -6.28
N MET A 186 -3.30 4.22 -5.26
CA MET A 186 -3.13 5.28 -4.27
C MET A 186 -1.82 5.13 -3.50
N ASN A 187 -1.51 3.93 -3.01
CA ASN A 187 -0.29 3.71 -2.26
C ASN A 187 0.96 3.95 -3.12
N TYR A 188 1.01 3.44 -4.35
CA TYR A 188 2.13 3.72 -5.26
C TYR A 188 2.30 5.21 -5.51
N SER A 189 1.19 5.93 -5.71
CA SER A 189 1.22 7.38 -5.93
C SER A 189 1.78 8.11 -4.70
N VAL A 190 1.28 7.81 -3.50
CA VAL A 190 1.75 8.45 -2.26
C VAL A 190 3.18 8.04 -1.92
N HIS A 191 3.56 6.77 -2.11
CA HIS A 191 4.92 6.27 -1.87
C HIS A 191 5.91 6.86 -2.86
N SER A 192 5.53 7.10 -4.12
CA SER A 192 6.40 7.78 -5.08
C SER A 192 6.81 9.17 -4.57
N ILE A 193 5.86 9.93 -4.02
CA ILE A 193 6.09 11.26 -3.46
C ILE A 193 6.87 11.18 -2.15
N MET A 194 6.48 10.27 -1.24
CA MET A 194 7.12 10.10 0.07
C MET A 194 8.58 9.69 -0.05
N TYR A 195 8.90 8.66 -0.84
CA TYR A 195 10.28 8.20 -1.00
C TYR A 195 11.13 9.19 -1.79
N SER A 196 10.55 9.90 -2.76
CA SER A 196 11.26 11.02 -3.42
C SER A 196 11.61 12.11 -2.41
N TYR A 197 10.68 12.48 -1.52
CA TYR A 197 10.93 13.42 -0.43
C TYR A 197 12.04 12.94 0.50
N TYR A 198 12.07 11.66 0.89
CA TYR A 198 13.12 11.09 1.74
C TYR A 198 14.48 10.99 1.04
N ALA A 199 14.51 10.64 -0.25
CA ALA A 199 15.74 10.61 -1.04
C ALA A 199 16.36 12.01 -1.09
N ILE A 200 15.59 13.04 -1.45
CA ILE A 200 16.11 14.41 -1.54
C ILE A 200 16.50 14.95 -0.15
N SER A 201 15.78 14.56 0.90
CA SER A 201 16.14 14.92 2.28
C SER A 201 17.51 14.37 2.71
N CYS A 202 18.00 13.29 2.09
CA CYS A 202 19.36 12.78 2.34
C CYS A 202 20.45 13.69 1.75
N LEU A 203 20.14 14.50 0.74
CA LEU A 203 21.08 15.44 0.10
C LEU A 203 21.34 16.71 0.93
N ASN A 204 20.89 16.76 2.19
CA ASN A 204 20.92 17.93 3.06
C ASN A 204 20.11 19.14 2.54
N ILE A 205 19.22 18.92 1.58
CA ILE A 205 18.29 19.94 1.09
C ILE A 205 17.18 20.11 2.13
N ARG A 206 17.05 21.32 2.67
CA ARG A 206 16.01 21.66 3.64
C ARG A 206 14.72 22.01 2.91
N PHE A 207 13.72 21.15 3.02
CA PHE A 207 12.39 21.45 2.51
C PHE A 207 11.62 22.38 3.44
N PRO A 208 10.75 23.26 2.88
CA PRO A 208 9.81 24.01 3.69
C PRO A 208 8.82 23.04 4.35
N LYS A 209 8.37 23.41 5.55
CA LYS A 209 7.43 22.62 6.37
C LYS A 209 6.16 22.21 5.58
N VAL A 210 5.74 23.05 4.63
CA VAL A 210 4.58 22.81 3.75
C VAL A 210 4.74 21.51 2.97
N VAL A 211 5.93 21.20 2.43
CA VAL A 211 6.15 19.97 1.66
C VAL A 211 5.97 18.73 2.54
N ALA A 212 6.54 18.74 3.75
CA ALA A 212 6.35 17.64 4.70
C ALA A 212 4.88 17.49 5.14
N MET A 213 4.17 18.62 5.30
CA MET A 213 2.73 18.61 5.58
C MET A 213 1.94 17.99 4.44
N THR A 214 2.24 18.34 3.18
CA THR A 214 1.59 17.78 1.99
C THR A 214 1.73 16.26 1.95
N VAL A 215 2.92 15.71 2.21
CA VAL A 215 3.13 14.25 2.28
C VAL A 215 2.20 13.61 3.32
N THR A 216 2.13 14.19 4.52
CA THR A 216 1.28 13.65 5.60
C THR A 216 -0.21 13.79 5.28
N ILE A 217 -0.62 14.88 4.61
CA ILE A 217 -2.00 15.09 4.15
C ILE A 217 -2.37 14.02 3.13
N LEU A 218 -1.52 13.76 2.13
CA LEU A 218 -1.74 12.74 1.12
C LEU A 218 -1.88 11.34 1.74
N GLN A 219 -1.01 10.99 2.69
CA GLN A 219 -1.09 9.73 3.43
C GLN A 219 -2.40 9.62 4.24
N THR A 220 -2.82 10.70 4.89
CA THR A 220 -4.06 10.71 5.68
C THR A 220 -5.29 10.58 4.76
N MET A 221 -5.31 11.31 3.64
CA MET A 221 -6.36 11.22 2.64
C MET A 221 -6.48 9.82 2.05
N GLN A 222 -5.36 9.13 1.79
CA GLN A 222 -5.36 7.74 1.34
C GLN A 222 -6.10 6.82 2.33
N MET A 223 -5.90 7.01 3.63
CA MET A 223 -6.59 6.19 4.64
C MET A 223 -8.10 6.48 4.65
N LEU A 224 -8.49 7.75 4.57
CA LEU A 224 -9.90 8.15 4.53
C LEU A 224 -10.63 7.65 3.28
N ILE A 225 -10.01 7.77 2.11
CA ILE A 225 -10.54 7.22 0.86
C ILE A 225 -10.68 5.69 0.98
N GLY A 226 -9.69 5.04 1.61
CA GLY A 226 -9.73 3.59 1.83
C GLY A 226 -10.89 3.13 2.73
N VAL A 227 -11.20 3.89 3.79
CA VAL A 227 -12.40 3.66 4.61
C VAL A 227 -13.66 3.83 3.77
N SER A 228 -13.77 4.91 2.99
CA SER A 228 -14.92 5.17 2.11
C SER A 228 -15.16 4.05 1.10
N ILE A 229 -14.10 3.54 0.45
CA ILE A 229 -14.18 2.41 -0.49
C ILE A 229 -14.63 1.15 0.23
N SER A 230 -14.10 0.87 1.42
CA SER A 230 -14.50 -0.30 2.21
C SER A 230 -15.98 -0.25 2.59
N CYS A 231 -16.48 0.93 3.02
CA CYS A 231 -17.90 1.15 3.29
C CYS A 231 -18.76 0.97 2.04
N LEU A 232 -18.30 1.46 0.88
CA LEU A 232 -19.02 1.30 -0.39
C LEU A 232 -19.13 -0.18 -0.79
N VAL A 233 -18.03 -0.94 -0.71
CA VAL A 233 -18.06 -2.38 -1.00
C VAL A 233 -18.99 -3.12 -0.04
N TYR A 234 -18.94 -2.78 1.25
CA TYR A 234 -19.86 -3.34 2.25
C TYR A 234 -21.31 -3.06 1.92
N TYR A 235 -21.63 -1.80 1.59
CA TYR A 235 -22.99 -1.40 1.20
C TYR A 235 -23.47 -2.16 -0.05
N LEU A 236 -22.64 -2.25 -1.10
CA LEU A 236 -22.98 -2.95 -2.34
C LEU A 236 -23.22 -4.45 -2.11
N ARG A 237 -22.38 -5.08 -1.28
CA ARG A 237 -22.45 -6.51 -0.97
C ARG A 237 -23.62 -6.83 -0.04
N SER A 238 -23.83 -6.05 1.01
CA SER A 238 -24.92 -6.27 1.98
C SER A 238 -26.31 -6.10 1.37
N ASN A 239 -26.45 -5.22 0.36
CA ASN A 239 -27.72 -4.99 -0.32
C ASN A 239 -27.87 -5.80 -1.62
N ASN A 240 -26.93 -6.71 -1.92
CA ASN A 240 -26.92 -7.51 -3.16
C ASN A 240 -27.08 -6.68 -4.45
N LEU A 241 -26.52 -5.47 -4.48
CA LEU A 241 -26.66 -4.52 -5.59
C LEU A 241 -25.77 -4.86 -6.80
N MET A 242 -24.87 -5.83 -6.64
CA MET A 242 -23.95 -6.30 -7.68
C MET A 242 -24.07 -7.82 -7.83
N LYS A 243 -24.15 -8.31 -9.07
CA LYS A 243 -24.24 -9.75 -9.38
C LYS A 243 -23.07 -10.55 -8.80
N ARG A 244 -21.87 -9.99 -8.85
CA ARG A 244 -20.64 -10.54 -8.27
C ARG A 244 -19.76 -9.40 -7.76
N CYS A 245 -19.09 -9.62 -6.64
CA CYS A 245 -18.12 -8.70 -6.08
C CYS A 245 -16.91 -9.51 -5.58
N GLN A 246 -15.74 -9.29 -6.18
CA GLN A 246 -14.50 -10.02 -5.92
C GLN A 246 -13.85 -9.54 -4.62
N GLN A 247 -14.49 -9.83 -3.49
CA GLN A 247 -13.96 -9.60 -2.13
C GLN A 247 -14.83 -10.34 -1.10
N SER A 248 -14.24 -11.20 -0.27
CA SER A 248 -14.95 -11.91 0.80
C SER A 248 -15.35 -10.98 1.95
N TYR A 249 -16.33 -11.41 2.77
CA TYR A 249 -16.70 -10.66 3.97
C TYR A 249 -15.57 -10.61 4.99
N GLU A 250 -14.80 -11.69 5.13
CA GLU A 250 -13.65 -11.77 6.03
C GLU A 250 -12.58 -10.75 5.63
N ASN A 251 -12.20 -10.73 4.35
CA ASN A 251 -11.23 -9.76 3.85
C ASN A 251 -11.75 -8.32 3.97
N LEU A 252 -13.04 -8.09 3.73
CA LEU A 252 -13.65 -6.76 3.84
C LEU A 252 -13.67 -6.22 5.27
N ILE A 253 -13.99 -7.07 6.26
CA ILE A 253 -13.94 -6.70 7.68
C ILE A 253 -12.49 -6.37 8.06
N LEU A 254 -11.54 -7.23 7.67
CA LEU A 254 -10.11 -7.01 7.91
C LEU A 254 -9.63 -5.68 7.29
N CYS A 255 -10.01 -5.42 6.03
CA CYS A 255 -9.73 -4.16 5.33
C CYS A 255 -10.24 -2.95 6.11
N PHE A 256 -11.53 -2.96 6.47
CA PHE A 256 -12.16 -1.86 7.18
C PHE A 256 -11.48 -1.60 8.53
N THR A 257 -11.22 -2.64 9.32
CA THR A 257 -10.55 -2.54 10.62
C THR A 257 -9.13 -1.96 10.50
N ILE A 258 -8.37 -2.37 9.49
CA ILE A 258 -7.02 -1.85 9.26
C ILE A 258 -7.08 -0.37 8.85
N TYR A 259 -7.89 -0.02 7.85
CA TYR A 259 -7.95 1.34 7.33
C TYR A 259 -8.51 2.35 8.35
N ILE A 260 -9.50 1.98 9.17
CA ILE A 260 -9.98 2.85 10.24
C ILE A 260 -8.91 3.05 11.32
N SER A 261 -8.16 1.99 11.68
CA SER A 261 -7.06 2.10 12.64
C SER A 261 -5.97 3.05 12.16
N PHE A 262 -5.59 2.96 10.88
CA PHE A 262 -4.60 3.84 10.28
C PHE A 262 -5.11 5.26 10.14
N ALA A 263 -6.35 5.48 9.72
CA ALA A 263 -6.94 6.81 9.64
C ALA A 263 -6.84 7.54 11.00
N LEU A 264 -7.22 6.87 12.10
CA LEU A 264 -7.11 7.41 13.45
C LEU A 264 -5.65 7.72 13.85
N LEU A 265 -4.71 6.81 13.56
CA LEU A 265 -3.30 7.00 13.91
C LEU A 265 -2.64 8.12 13.10
N PHE A 266 -2.91 8.22 11.80
CA PHE A 266 -2.39 9.27 10.92
C PHE A 266 -2.98 10.63 11.29
N MET A 267 -4.28 10.71 11.57
CA MET A 267 -4.89 11.95 12.07
C MET A 267 -4.26 12.39 13.39
N LYS A 268 -4.08 11.46 14.35
CA LYS A 268 -3.37 11.74 15.61
C LYS A 268 -1.95 12.24 15.37
N PHE A 269 -1.20 11.59 14.47
CA PHE A 269 0.16 11.99 14.11
C PHE A 269 0.21 13.39 13.48
N PHE A 270 -0.71 13.68 12.57
CA PHE A 270 -0.80 14.98 11.89
C PHE A 270 -1.09 16.12 12.89
N ILE A 271 -2.09 15.93 13.77
CA ILE A 271 -2.44 16.91 14.80
C ILE A 271 -1.26 17.16 15.74
N GLN A 272 -0.62 16.09 16.23
CA GLN A 272 0.51 16.21 17.15
C GLN A 272 1.73 16.89 16.52
N SER A 273 2.06 16.55 15.27
CA SER A 273 3.25 17.05 14.57
C SER A 273 3.11 18.51 14.13
N TYR A 274 1.92 18.94 13.72
CA TYR A 274 1.73 20.24 13.09
C TYR A 274 1.00 21.26 13.96
N PHE A 275 0.07 20.83 14.80
CA PHE A 275 -0.73 21.70 15.68
C PHE A 275 -0.34 21.56 17.16
N GLY A 276 0.24 20.43 17.57
CA GLY A 276 0.63 20.17 18.97
C GLY A 276 1.70 21.11 19.54
N ARG A 277 2.56 21.70 18.69
CA ARG A 277 3.59 22.67 19.13
C ARG A 277 2.99 23.96 19.71
N LYS A 278 1.85 24.42 19.18
CA LYS A 278 1.15 25.62 19.74
C LYS A 278 0.63 25.37 21.16
N ARG A 279 0.22 24.14 21.48
CA ARG A 279 -0.31 23.77 22.81
C ARG A 279 0.76 23.68 23.90
N LYS A 280 2.02 23.39 23.53
CA LYS A 280 3.16 23.39 24.47
C LYS A 280 3.57 24.82 24.84
N LEU A 281 3.70 25.69 23.83
CA LEU A 281 4.01 27.12 23.99
C LEU A 281 2.91 27.93 24.69
N SER A 282 1.63 27.52 24.61
CA SER A 282 0.55 28.19 25.34
C SER A 282 0.42 27.73 26.80
N LYS A 283 0.90 26.54 27.15
CA LYS A 283 0.97 26.08 28.55
C LYS A 283 2.14 26.73 29.29
N GLU A 284 3.30 26.82 28.67
CA GLU A 284 4.47 27.53 29.23
C GLU A 284 4.28 29.05 29.39
N LYS A 285 3.25 29.64 28.76
CA LYS A 285 2.89 31.06 28.94
C LYS A 285 1.76 31.29 29.96
N ALA A 286 1.14 30.22 30.45
CA ALA A 286 0.02 30.26 31.39
C ALA A 286 0.41 29.73 32.80
N GLU A 287 1.63 29.22 32.93
CA GLU A 287 2.35 28.94 34.20
C GLU A 287 3.35 30.08 34.46
#